data_AF-A0A4R8BV23-F1
#
_entry.id   AF-A0A4R8BV23-F1
#
_cell.length_a   1.000
_cell.length_b   1.000
_cell.length_c   1.000
_cell.angle_alpha   90.00
_cell.angle_beta   90.00
_cell.angle_gamma   90.00
#
_symmetry.space_group_name_H-M   'P 1'
#
loop_
_entity.id
_entity.type
_entity.pdbx_description
1 polymer ?
#
loop_
_entity_poly.entity_id
_entity_poly.type
_entity_poly.pdbx_seq_one_letter_code
_entity_poly.pdbx_strand_id
1 'polypeptide(L)' 'MTVKVRLSGDPEQIAAVVAVLREAYETAGGDRAYPNRGAFGVRVYLELRPTNPTTPPTRTSAGDTGRQS' A
#
# COMPACT_ATOMS: atom_id res chain seq x y z
N MET A 1 6.68 12.57 -6.48
CA MET A 1 5.25 12.27 -6.77
C MET A 1 4.68 11.59 -5.55
N THR A 2 3.47 11.97 -5.12
CA THR A 2 2.82 11.45 -3.90
C THR A 2 1.52 10.76 -4.28
N VAL A 3 1.26 9.59 -3.72
CA VAL A 3 0.01 8.84 -3.89
C VAL A 3 -0.85 9.01 -2.64
N LYS A 4 -2.11 9.41 -2.80
CA LYS A 4 -3.07 9.49 -1.71
C LYS A 4 -3.77 8.15 -1.53
N VAL A 5 -3.76 7.61 -0.31
CA VAL A 5 -4.36 6.31 0.01
C VAL A 5 -5.41 6.49 1.10
N ARG A 6 -6.55 5.82 0.93
CA ARG A 6 -7.59 5.69 1.95
C ARG A 6 -7.67 4.23 2.38
N LEU A 7 -7.42 3.96 3.66
CA LEU A 7 -7.66 2.66 4.27
C LEU A 7 -9.00 2.67 4.99
N SER A 8 -9.75 1.58 4.91
CA SER A 8 -11.02 1.39 5.61
C SER A 8 -11.11 -0.04 6.11
N GLY A 9 -11.54 -0.23 7.36
CA GLY A 9 -11.54 -1.53 8.01
C GLY A 9 -11.47 -1.41 9.52
N ASP A 10 -11.06 -2.50 10.17
CA ASP A 10 -10.89 -2.54 11.62
C ASP A 10 -9.64 -1.76 12.05
N PRO A 11 -9.67 -1.06 13.20
CA PRO A 11 -8.55 -0.25 13.66
C PRO A 11 -7.23 -1.02 13.76
N GLU A 12 -7.26 -2.25 14.27
CA GLU A 12 -6.07 -3.10 14.46
C GLU A 12 -5.46 -3.54 13.11
N GLN A 13 -6.30 -3.92 12.15
CA GLN A 13 -5.86 -4.28 10.80
C GLN A 13 -5.28 -3.07 10.07
N ILE A 14 -5.92 -1.90 10.21
CA ILE A 14 -5.40 -0.66 9.64
C ILE A 14 -4.03 -0.32 10.24
N ALA A 15 -3.85 -0.45 11.56
CA ALA A 15 -2.57 -0.19 12.20
C ALA A 15 -1.45 -1.10 11.66
N ALA A 16 -1.74 -2.38 11.49
CA ALA A 16 -0.80 -3.34 10.89
C ALA A 16 -0.42 -2.96 9.45
N VAL A 17 -1.40 -2.59 8.61
CA VAL A 17 -1.14 -2.15 7.23
C VAL A 17 -0.34 -0.85 7.19
N VAL A 18 -0.66 0.11 8.06
CA VAL A 18 0.08 1.38 8.16
C VAL A 18 1.54 1.14 8.55
N ALA A 19 1.80 0.20 9.46
CA ALA A 19 3.16 -0.16 9.85
C ALA A 19 3.99 -0.67 8.65
N VAL A 20 3.43 -1.61 7.87
CA VAL A 20 4.07 -2.12 6.64
C VAL A 20 4.32 -1.01 5.62
N LEU A 21 3.35 -0.10 5.44
CA LEU A 21 3.50 1.03 4.51
C LEU A 21 4.61 1.99 4.94
N ARG A 22 4.78 2.21 6.24
CA ARG A 22 5.85 3.07 6.80
C ARG A 22 7.24 2.47 6.61
N GLU A 23 7.36 1.15 6.53
CA GLU A 23 8.64 0.48 6.21
C GLU A 23 8.99 0.60 4.73
N ALA A 24 7.99 0.53 3.84
CA ALA A 24 8.21 0.51 2.39
C ALA A 24 8.21 1.91 1.72
N TYR A 25 7.53 2.90 2.31
CA TYR A 25 7.31 4.22 1.72
C TYR A 25 7.56 5.34 2.73
N GLU A 26 8.00 6.50 2.23
CA GLU A 26 7.91 7.74 2.99
C GLU A 26 6.41 8.04 3.12
N THR A 27 5.90 7.85 4.33
CA THR A 27 4.48 7.87 4.63
C THR A 27 4.15 9.05 5.53
N ALA A 28 3.19 9.87 5.13
CA ALA A 28 2.64 10.96 5.92
C ALA A 28 1.16 10.72 6.24
N GLY A 29 0.72 11.21 7.41
CA GLY A 29 -0.63 10.99 7.92
C GLY A 29 -0.77 9.65 8.64
N GLY A 30 -2.02 9.21 8.80
CA GLY A 30 -2.34 7.96 9.50
C GLY A 30 -2.79 8.14 10.94
N ASP A 31 -2.52 9.30 11.54
CA ASP A 31 -2.67 9.49 12.99
C ASP A 31 -4.13 9.74 13.43
N ARG A 32 -4.99 10.12 12.48
CA ARG A 32 -6.42 10.36 12.74
C ARG A 32 -7.28 9.34 12.02
N ALA A 33 -7.97 8.54 12.82
CA ALA A 33 -9.04 7.66 12.37
C ALA A 33 -10.40 8.38 12.40
N TYR A 34 -11.23 8.09 11.41
CA TYR A 34 -12.58 8.61 11.30
C TYR A 34 -13.57 7.45 11.24
N PRO A 35 -14.61 7.41 12.09
CA PRO A 35 -15.65 6.40 11.98
C PRO A 35 -16.30 6.41 10.58
N ASN A 36 -16.56 5.24 10.01
CA ASN A 36 -17.28 5.13 8.75
C ASN A 36 -18.72 5.66 8.93
N ARG A 37 -19.25 6.34 7.91
CA ARG A 37 -20.64 6.81 7.91
C ARG A 37 -21.52 5.68 7.39
N GLY A 38 -22.40 5.14 8.23
CA GLY A 38 -23.36 4.09 7.85
C GLY A 38 -22.77 2.69 7.69
N ALA A 39 -21.55 2.45 8.18
CA ALA A 39 -20.90 1.15 8.18
C ALA A 39 -20.00 0.99 9.41
N PHE A 40 -19.64 -0.25 9.73
CA PHE A 40 -18.70 -0.56 10.81
C PHE A 40 -17.25 -0.15 10.45
N GLY A 41 -16.40 -0.04 11.46
CA GLY A 41 -14.98 0.27 11.32
C GLY A 41 -14.67 1.75 11.13
N VAL A 42 -13.42 2.01 10.76
CA VAL A 42 -12.86 3.37 10.60
C VAL A 42 -12.24 3.54 9.22
N ARG A 43 -11.97 4.79 8.86
CA ARG A 43 -11.14 5.17 7.72
C ARG A 43 -9.99 6.06 8.15
N VAL A 44 -8.86 5.89 7.47
CA VAL A 44 -7.62 6.65 7.66
C VAL A 44 -7.12 7.09 6.30
N TYR A 45 -6.51 8.27 6.26
CA TYR A 45 -5.94 8.86 5.04
C TYR A 45 -4.42 8.96 5.18
N LEU A 46 -3.71 8.52 4.14
CA LEU A 46 -2.25 8.52 4.05
C LEU A 46 -1.80 9.20 2.76
N GLU A 47 -0.61 9.75 2.80
CA GLU A 47 0.15 10.16 1.63
C GLU A 47 1.43 9.33 1.57
N LEU A 48 1.66 8.66 0.43
CA LEU A 48 2.81 7.77 0.22
C LEU A 48 3.74 8.33 -0.85
N ARG A 49 5.04 8.26 -0.61
CA ARG A 49 6.09 8.55 -1.60
C ARG A 49 7.09 7.38 -1.66
N PRO A 50 7.52 6.96 -2.87
CA PRO A 50 8.57 5.96 -2.99
C PRO A 50 9.86 6.45 -2.32
N THR A 51 10.42 5.65 -1.41
CA THR A 51 11.73 5.91 -0.76
C THR A 51 12.90 5.74 -1.73
N ASN A 52 12.70 4.98 -2.82
CA ASN A 52 13.60 4.92 -3.96
C ASN A 52 12.80 5.14 -5.26
N PRO A 53 13.35 5.86 -6.26
CA PRO A 53 12.86 5.78 -7.63
C PRO A 53 13.22 4.40 -8.19
N THR A 54 12.50 3.36 -7.75
CA THR A 54 12.80 1.98 -8.12
C THR A 54 12.42 1.75 -9.57
N THR A 55 13.46 1.61 -10.40
CA THR A 55 13.47 0.79 -11.61
C THR A 55 12.45 -0.35 -11.48
N PRO A 56 11.46 -0.46 -12.37
CA PRO A 56 10.44 -1.49 -12.25
C PRO A 56 11.11 -2.86 -12.08
N PRO A 57 10.61 -3.72 -11.17
CA PRO A 57 11.16 -5.07 -11.04
C PRO A 57 11.11 -5.71 -12.42
N THR A 58 12.27 -6.10 -12.95
CA THR A 58 12.37 -6.86 -14.19
C THR A 58 11.45 -8.06 -14.02
N ARG A 59 10.29 -8.02 -14.70
CA ARG A 59 9.46 -9.20 -14.87
C ARG A 59 10.29 -10.14 -15.71
N THR A 60 11.08 -11.00 -15.08
CA THR A 60 11.66 -12.16 -15.74
C THR A 60 10.47 -13.03 -16.15
N SER A 61 10.03 -12.87 -17.39
CA SER A 61 9.13 -13.81 -18.05
C SER A 61 9.94 -15.08 -18.33
N ALA A 62 10.10 -15.92 -17.30
CA ALA A 62 10.51 -17.30 -17.50
C ALA A 62 9.30 -18.04 -18.11
N GLY A 63 9.24 -18.08 -19.43
CA GLY A 63 8.15 -18.71 -20.17
C GLY A 63 8.36 -18.72 -21.67
N ASP A 64 9.60 -18.89 -22.12
CA ASP A 64 9.89 -19.32 -23.50
C ASP A 64 10.50 -20.72 -23.45
N THR A 65 9.66 -21.70 -23.16
CA THR A 65 10.02 -23.11 -23.32
C THR A 65 9.78 -23.48 -24.78
N GLY A 66 10.73 -23.10 -25.63
CA GLY A 66 10.86 -23.64 -26.98
C GLY A 66 11.07 -25.15 -26.90
N ARG A 67 10.00 -25.92 -27.09
CA ARG A 67 10.05 -27.36 -27.40
C ARG A 67 9.87 -27.51 -28.91
N GLN A 68 10.98 -27.47 -29.65
CA GLN A 68 11.04 -28.01 -30.99
C GLN A 68 11.41 -29.51 -30.89
N SER A 69 10.52 -30.36 -31.37
CA SER A 69 10.80 -31.75 -31.79
C SER A 69 9.79 -32.10 -32.86
#